data_AF-A0A1A8PF17-F1
#
_entry.id   AF-A0A1A8PF17-F1
#
_cell.length_a   1.000
_cell.length_b   1.000
_cell.length_c   1.000
_cell.angle_alpha   90.00
_cell.angle_beta   90.00
_cell.angle_gamma   90.00
#
_symmetry.space_group_name_H-M   'P 1'
#
loop_
_entity.id
_entity.type
_entity.pdbx_description
1 polymer ?
#
loop_
_entity_poly.entity_id
_entity_poly.type
_entity_poly.pdbx_seq_one_letter_code
_entity_poly.pdbx_strand_id
1 'polypeptide(L)'
;MGVDGPFGTASEDVFDYEVSMLVGAGIGVTPFASILKSIWYRFKDNDPKLRTRKIYFYWLCRETHAFEWFADLLQVLEKEMEQRGLWDFLTYKLFLTGWDQSHADHVMVHFDEDTDVVTGLKQKTHYGRPSWDKEFEQ
;
A
#
# COMPACT_ATOMS: atom_id res chain seq x y z
N MET A 1 33.87 -7.48 0.19
CA MET A 1 32.50 -7.51 -0.37
C MET A 1 31.66 -6.58 0.49
N GLY A 2 31.33 -5.40 -0.03
CA GLY A 2 30.33 -4.54 0.60
C GLY A 2 28.97 -5.07 0.20
N VAL A 3 28.15 -5.43 1.18
CA VAL A 3 26.74 -5.69 0.96
C VAL A 3 26.10 -4.31 0.97
N ASP A 4 25.63 -3.85 -0.19
CA ASP A 4 24.76 -2.67 -0.23
C ASP A 4 23.59 -2.93 0.71
N GLY A 5 23.17 -1.89 1.44
CA GLY A 5 22.00 -1.96 2.30
C GLY A 5 20.79 -2.53 1.55
N PRO A 6 19.74 -2.98 2.25
CA PRO A 6 18.62 -3.74 1.67
C PRO A 6 17.84 -3.06 0.51
N PHE A 7 18.21 -1.84 0.11
CA PHE A 7 17.51 -1.01 -0.86
C PHE A 7 18.49 -0.26 -1.76
N GLY A 8 18.15 -0.09 -3.05
CA GLY A 8 18.83 0.88 -3.91
C GLY A 8 18.55 2.31 -3.47
N THR A 9 19.42 3.26 -3.80
CA THR A 9 19.42 4.67 -3.33
C THR A 9 18.03 5.34 -3.36
N ALA A 10 17.24 5.13 -4.42
CA ALA A 10 15.90 5.71 -4.55
C ALA A 10 14.90 5.25 -3.47
N SER A 11 15.14 4.12 -2.81
CA SER A 11 14.32 3.61 -1.70
C SER A 11 14.86 3.96 -0.33
N GLU A 12 16.05 4.58 -0.22
CA GLU A 12 16.51 5.23 1.00
C GLU A 12 15.91 6.63 1.14
N ASP A 13 15.70 7.33 0.03
CA ASP A 13 15.12 8.68 0.00
C ASP A 13 13.74 8.76 0.68
N VAL A 14 12.96 7.67 0.67
CA VAL A 14 11.64 7.60 1.34
C VAL A 14 11.72 7.96 2.84
N PHE A 15 12.85 7.67 3.49
CA PHE A 15 13.03 7.92 4.91
C PHE A 15 13.25 9.40 5.24
N ASP A 16 13.59 10.21 4.22
CA ASP A 16 13.95 11.63 4.38
C ASP A 16 12.77 12.60 4.19
N TYR A 17 11.62 12.10 3.70
CA TYR A 17 10.39 12.87 3.54
C TYR A 17 9.40 12.60 4.67
N GLU A 18 8.72 13.64 5.14
CA GLU A 18 7.67 13.54 6.17
C GLU A 18 6.43 12.80 5.63
N VAL A 19 6.05 13.08 4.38
CA VAL A 19 4.96 12.41 3.67
C VAL A 19 5.53 11.77 2.42
N SER A 20 5.24 10.49 2.20
CA SER A 20 5.73 9.74 1.04
C SER A 20 4.60 9.09 0.26
N MET A 21 4.60 9.26 -1.07
CA MET A 21 3.71 8.55 -1.98
C MET A 21 4.48 7.41 -2.67
N LEU A 22 4.05 6.18 -2.43
CA LEU A 22 4.65 4.95 -2.94
C LEU A 22 3.73 4.33 -3.98
N VAL A 23 4.19 4.18 -5.21
CA VAL A 23 3.37 3.66 -6.31
C VAL A 23 3.98 2.37 -6.88
N GLY A 24 3.32 1.24 -6.65
CA GLY A 24 3.67 -0.06 -7.22
C GLY A 24 2.75 -0.43 -8.37
N ALA A 25 3.29 -1.02 -9.44
CA ALA A 25 2.51 -1.54 -10.56
C ALA A 25 2.91 -2.97 -10.93
N GLY A 26 1.94 -3.88 -11.02
CA GLY A 26 2.16 -5.30 -11.33
C GLY A 26 3.18 -5.93 -10.37
N ILE A 27 4.17 -6.63 -10.93
CA ILE A 27 5.28 -7.23 -10.16
C ILE A 27 6.18 -6.22 -9.44
N GLY A 28 6.10 -4.93 -9.83
CA GLY A 28 6.82 -3.83 -9.19
C GLY A 28 6.35 -3.53 -7.77
N VAL A 29 5.36 -4.24 -7.25
CA VAL A 29 4.91 -4.14 -5.86
C VAL A 29 5.90 -4.77 -4.87
N THR A 30 6.63 -5.80 -5.29
CA THR A 30 7.43 -6.65 -4.38
C THR A 30 8.44 -5.87 -3.53
N PRO A 31 9.19 -4.87 -4.06
CA PRO A 31 10.10 -4.08 -3.24
C PRO A 31 9.38 -3.30 -2.13
N PHE A 32 8.15 -2.86 -2.36
CA PHE A 32 7.38 -2.08 -1.38
C PHE A 32 7.02 -2.88 -0.12
N ALA A 33 6.96 -4.21 -0.20
CA ALA A 33 6.76 -5.04 0.98
C ALA A 33 7.89 -4.83 2.00
N SER A 34 9.13 -4.80 1.52
CA SER A 34 10.31 -4.58 2.34
C SER A 34 10.42 -3.12 2.80
N ILE A 35 10.10 -2.16 1.92
CA ILE A 35 10.12 -0.73 2.25
C ILE A 35 9.12 -0.39 3.35
N LEU A 36 7.85 -0.80 3.21
CA LEU A 36 6.80 -0.55 4.20
C LEU A 36 7.17 -1.14 5.56
N LYS A 37 7.67 -2.38 5.58
CA LYS A 37 8.19 -3.02 6.81
C LYS A 37 9.35 -2.22 7.40
N SER A 38 10.33 -1.82 6.58
CA SER A 38 11.50 -1.10 7.06
C SER A 38 11.14 0.26 7.67
N ILE A 39 10.25 1.03 7.03
CA ILE A 39 9.74 2.29 7.58
C ILE A 39 9.07 2.03 8.93
N TRP A 40 8.20 1.01 9.00
CA TRP A 40 7.49 0.68 10.22
C TRP A 40 8.40 0.21 11.37
N TYR A 41 9.41 -0.62 11.09
CA TYR A 41 10.37 -1.05 12.10
C TYR A 41 11.22 0.11 12.62
N ARG A 42 11.76 0.96 11.72
CA ARG A 42 12.51 2.16 12.13
C ARG A 42 11.64 3.11 12.97
N PHE A 43 10.36 3.22 12.63
CA PHE A 43 9.42 4.00 13.42
C PHE A 43 9.26 3.41 14.83
N LYS A 44 9.06 2.09 14.94
CA LYS A 44 8.93 1.38 16.23
C LYS A 44 10.16 1.52 17.12
N ASP A 45 11.34 1.56 16.51
CA ASP A 45 12.63 1.70 17.19
C ASP A 45 12.97 3.16 17.54
N ASN A 46 12.08 4.11 17.20
CA ASN A 46 12.31 5.56 17.35
C ASN A 46 13.60 6.03 16.66
N ASP A 47 13.89 5.51 15.45
CA ASP A 47 15.06 5.91 14.67
C ASP A 47 15.03 7.44 14.47
N PRO A 48 16.01 8.20 15.01
CA PRO A 48 16.02 9.66 14.90
C PRO A 48 16.23 10.14 13.47
N LYS A 49 16.68 9.27 12.56
CA LYS A 49 16.84 9.58 11.14
C LYS A 49 15.54 9.42 10.36
N LEU A 50 14.54 8.72 10.89
CA LEU A 50 13.28 8.53 10.20
C LEU A 50 12.41 9.78 10.28
N ARG A 51 12.25 10.46 9.15
CA ARG A 51 11.38 11.63 9.03
C ARG A 51 9.94 11.27 8.65
N THR A 52 9.72 10.13 8.01
CA THR A 52 8.40 9.70 7.56
C THR A 52 7.38 9.61 8.70
N ARG A 53 6.23 10.26 8.49
CA ARG A 53 5.06 10.30 9.39
C ARG A 53 3.77 9.85 8.71
N LYS A 54 3.73 9.90 7.38
CA LYS A 54 2.57 9.50 6.58
C LYS A 54 3.01 8.83 5.28
N ILE A 55 2.36 7.73 4.95
CA ILE A 55 2.58 7.00 3.69
C ILE A 55 1.26 6.89 2.96
N TYR A 56 1.26 7.26 1.68
CA TYR A 56 0.22 6.90 0.73
C TYR A 56 0.74 5.83 -0.21
N PHE A 57 0.22 4.62 -0.12
CA PHE A 57 0.63 3.49 -0.94
C PHE A 57 -0.42 3.17 -2.00
N TYR A 58 -0.05 3.28 -3.27
CA TYR A 58 -0.90 2.98 -4.41
C TYR A 58 -0.39 1.70 -5.08
N TRP A 59 -1.26 0.71 -5.23
CA TRP A 59 -0.92 -0.49 -5.99
C TRP A 59 -1.87 -0.69 -7.15
N LEU A 60 -1.30 -0.62 -8.36
CA LEU A 60 -1.99 -0.92 -9.60
C LEU A 60 -1.71 -2.35 -10.02
N CYS A 61 -2.73 -3.20 -10.08
CA CYS A 61 -2.61 -4.56 -10.58
C CYS A 61 -3.64 -4.83 -11.69
N ARG A 62 -3.37 -5.79 -12.57
CA ARG A 62 -4.34 -6.25 -13.57
C ARG A 62 -5.16 -7.45 -13.10
N GLU A 63 -4.62 -8.22 -12.16
CA GLU A 63 -5.14 -9.53 -11.77
C GLU A 63 -5.36 -9.59 -10.27
N THR A 64 -6.47 -10.20 -9.85
CA THR A 64 -6.90 -10.21 -8.44
C THR A 64 -6.06 -11.11 -7.56
N HIS A 65 -5.64 -12.28 -8.06
CA HIS A 65 -4.81 -13.24 -7.32
C HIS A 65 -3.48 -12.64 -6.85
N ALA A 66 -2.97 -11.64 -7.57
CA ALA A 66 -1.74 -10.98 -7.20
C ALA A 66 -1.86 -10.26 -5.85
N PHE A 67 -3.08 -9.84 -5.47
CA PHE A 67 -3.35 -9.11 -4.23
C PHE A 67 -3.23 -9.96 -2.98
N GLU A 68 -3.43 -11.27 -3.04
CA GLU A 68 -3.61 -12.11 -1.83
C GLU A 68 -2.44 -11.99 -0.84
N TRP A 69 -1.22 -12.31 -1.26
CA TRP A 69 -0.06 -12.32 -0.34
C TRP A 69 0.32 -10.94 0.21
N PHE A 70 0.07 -9.87 -0.57
CA PHE A 70 0.45 -8.51 -0.21
C PHE A 70 -0.67 -7.82 0.59
N ALA A 71 -1.93 -8.20 0.36
CA ALA A 71 -3.04 -7.81 1.22
C ALA A 71 -2.82 -8.30 2.65
N ASP A 72 -2.39 -9.56 2.83
CA ASP A 72 -2.04 -10.08 4.17
C ASP A 72 -0.98 -9.22 4.87
N LEU A 73 0.02 -8.76 4.13
CA LEU A 73 1.03 -7.84 4.65
C LEU A 73 0.42 -6.50 5.08
N LEU A 74 -0.42 -5.90 4.23
CA LEU A 74 -1.09 -4.64 4.54
C LEU A 74 -1.97 -4.76 5.80
N GLN A 75 -2.71 -5.86 5.95
CA GLN A 75 -3.52 -6.14 7.15
C GLN A 75 -2.67 -6.21 8.42
N VAL A 76 -1.52 -6.90 8.35
CA VAL A 76 -0.60 -7.01 9.50
C VAL A 76 -0.08 -5.63 9.89
N LEU A 77 0.38 -4.83 8.93
CA LEU A 77 0.89 -3.48 9.19
C LEU A 77 -0.19 -2.55 9.74
N GLU A 78 -1.37 -2.54 9.12
CA GLU A 78 -2.52 -1.74 9.55
C GLU A 78 -2.92 -2.06 10.99
N LYS A 79 -2.99 -3.36 11.34
CA LYS A 79 -3.30 -3.81 12.70
C LYS A 79 -2.24 -3.40 13.72
N GLU A 80 -0.95 -3.53 13.38
CA GLU A 80 0.14 -3.09 14.27
C GLU A 80 0.11 -1.57 14.49
N MET A 81 -0.21 -0.79 13.45
CA MET A 81 -0.31 0.66 13.51
C MET A 81 -1.53 1.10 14.35
N GLU A 82 -2.69 0.46 14.15
CA GLU A 82 -3.91 0.70 14.92
C GLU A 82 -3.71 0.45 16.42
N GLN A 83 -3.02 -0.64 16.79
CA GLN A 83 -2.70 -0.95 18.19
C GLN A 83 -1.88 0.13 18.90
N ARG A 84 -1.16 0.97 18.14
CA ARG A 84 -0.36 2.09 18.65
C ARG A 84 -1.07 3.44 18.52
N GLY A 85 -2.33 3.46 18.07
CA GLY A 85 -3.09 4.68 17.82
C GLY A 85 -2.67 5.43 16.54
N LEU A 86 -1.96 4.76 15.63
CA LEU A 86 -1.39 5.32 14.39
C LEU A 86 -2.13 4.84 13.14
N TRP A 87 -3.46 4.76 13.23
CA TRP A 87 -4.32 4.29 12.13
C TRP A 87 -4.13 5.09 10.83
N ASP A 88 -3.71 6.35 10.93
CA ASP A 88 -3.49 7.21 9.75
C ASP A 88 -2.05 7.14 9.20
N PHE A 89 -1.13 6.36 9.79
CA PHE A 89 0.27 6.34 9.33
C PHE A 89 0.42 5.78 7.90
N LEU A 90 -0.41 4.81 7.53
CA LEU A 90 -0.43 4.17 6.22
C LEU A 90 -1.84 4.21 5.62
N THR A 91 -2.00 4.96 4.53
CA THR A 91 -3.19 4.91 3.68
C THR A 91 -2.82 4.16 2.40
N TYR A 92 -3.65 3.20 1.97
CA TYR A 92 -3.39 2.45 0.75
C TYR A 92 -4.61 2.37 -0.17
N LYS A 93 -4.38 2.52 -1.48
CA LYS A 93 -5.41 2.38 -2.50
C LYS A 93 -4.99 1.31 -3.50
N LEU A 94 -5.82 0.28 -3.62
CA LEU A 94 -5.63 -0.79 -4.59
C LEU A 94 -6.42 -0.48 -5.85
N PHE A 95 -5.80 -0.64 -7.02
CA PHE A 95 -6.42 -0.39 -8.32
C PHE A 95 -6.38 -1.65 -9.18
N LEU A 96 -7.54 -2.25 -9.44
CA LEU A 96 -7.70 -3.34 -10.41
C LEU A 96 -7.91 -2.75 -11.81
N THR A 97 -6.82 -2.68 -12.56
CA THR A 97 -6.72 -2.08 -13.90
C THR A 97 -7.08 -3.03 -15.05
N GLY A 98 -7.24 -4.33 -14.77
CA GLY A 98 -7.63 -5.36 -15.73
C GLY A 98 -9.15 -5.52 -15.91
N TRP A 99 -9.92 -4.62 -15.28
CA TRP A 99 -11.39 -4.63 -15.28
C TRP A 99 -11.99 -4.66 -16.69
N ASP A 100 -12.95 -5.56 -16.93
CA ASP A 100 -13.78 -5.64 -18.13
C ASP A 100 -15.28 -5.80 -17.78
N GLN A 101 -16.16 -5.73 -18.79
CA GLN A 101 -17.61 -5.85 -18.60
C GLN A 101 -18.06 -7.19 -18.00
N SER A 102 -17.27 -8.27 -18.13
CA SER A 102 -17.64 -9.59 -17.60
C SER A 102 -17.48 -9.69 -16.07
N HIS A 103 -16.64 -8.84 -15.48
CA HIS A 103 -16.47 -8.75 -14.02
C HIS A 103 -17.51 -7.87 -13.33
N ALA A 104 -18.28 -7.06 -14.08
CA ALA A 104 -19.26 -6.13 -13.53
C ALA A 104 -20.44 -6.82 -12.84
N ASP A 105 -20.88 -7.96 -13.38
CA ASP A 105 -22.05 -8.70 -12.86
C ASP A 105 -21.76 -9.40 -11.53
N HIS A 106 -20.51 -9.76 -11.25
CA HIS A 106 -20.12 -10.42 -9.99
C HIS A 106 -19.89 -9.45 -8.83
N VAL A 107 -19.47 -8.21 -9.12
CA VAL A 107 -19.16 -7.20 -8.08
C VAL A 107 -20.40 -6.45 -7.61
N MET A 108 -21.42 -6.29 -8.47
CA MET A 108 -22.66 -5.58 -8.13
C MET A 108 -23.50 -6.28 -7.04
N VAL A 109 -23.19 -7.54 -6.71
CA VAL A 109 -23.98 -8.37 -5.77
C VAL A 109 -23.44 -8.30 -4.33
N HIS A 110 -22.25 -7.76 -4.09
CA HIS A 110 -21.56 -7.80 -2.77
C HIS A 110 -21.14 -6.42 -2.24
N PHE A 111 -22.05 -5.44 -2.31
CA PHE A 111 -21.82 -4.09 -1.78
C PHE A 111 -22.39 -3.90 -0.35
N ASP A 112 -21.89 -4.64 0.67
CA ASP A 112 -21.89 -4.27 2.12
C ASP A 112 -21.21 -5.39 2.97
N GLU A 113 -20.55 -5.23 4.14
CA GLU A 113 -20.35 -4.15 5.15
C GLU A 113 -18.85 -4.11 5.60
N ASP A 114 -18.30 -2.92 5.82
CA ASP A 114 -16.99 -2.58 6.45
C ASP A 114 -15.63 -3.07 5.85
N THR A 115 -15.57 -4.11 5.02
CA THR A 115 -14.30 -4.59 4.42
C THR A 115 -14.38 -4.86 2.92
N ASP A 116 -13.23 -4.85 2.25
CA ASP A 116 -13.08 -5.07 0.82
C ASP A 116 -13.31 -6.54 0.45
N VAL A 117 -14.25 -6.81 -0.46
CA VAL A 117 -14.63 -8.18 -0.85
C VAL A 117 -13.57 -8.92 -1.66
N VAL A 118 -12.63 -8.20 -2.28
CA VAL A 118 -11.57 -8.79 -3.09
C VAL A 118 -10.38 -9.20 -2.23
N THR A 119 -10.08 -8.41 -1.20
CA THR A 119 -8.83 -8.52 -0.43
C THR A 119 -9.00 -8.70 1.07
N GLY A 120 -10.20 -8.52 1.61
CA GLY A 120 -10.50 -8.52 3.05
C GLY A 120 -9.99 -7.29 3.81
N LEU A 121 -9.44 -6.29 3.10
CA LEU A 121 -8.84 -5.09 3.66
C LEU A 121 -9.88 -4.07 4.14
N LYS A 122 -9.53 -3.18 5.08
CA LYS A 122 -10.42 -2.07 5.46
C LYS A 122 -10.61 -1.07 4.32
N GLN A 123 -9.57 -0.84 3.51
CA GLN A 123 -9.61 0.11 2.40
C GLN A 123 -10.04 -0.60 1.11
N LYS A 124 -11.02 -0.02 0.40
CA LYS A 124 -11.67 -0.64 -0.77
C LYS A 124 -10.76 -0.69 -2.00
N THR A 125 -10.92 -1.73 -2.81
CA THR A 125 -10.31 -1.86 -4.13
C THR A 125 -11.06 -0.98 -5.13
N HIS A 126 -10.32 -0.13 -5.84
CA HIS A 126 -10.81 0.72 -6.91
C HIS A 126 -10.68 0.00 -8.26
N TYR A 127 -11.68 0.17 -9.12
CA TYR A 127 -11.67 -0.40 -10.47
C TYR A 127 -11.23 0.64 -11.50
N GLY A 128 -10.37 0.24 -12.43
CA GLY A 128 -9.77 1.15 -13.41
C GLY A 128 -8.44 1.74 -12.94
N ARG A 129 -8.10 2.94 -13.44
CA ARG A 129 -6.83 3.62 -13.18
C ARG A 129 -7.03 4.84 -12.26
N PRO A 130 -6.05 5.17 -11.41
CA PRO A 130 -6.10 6.38 -10.59
C PRO A 130 -6.09 7.64 -11.47
N SER A 131 -6.82 8.66 -11.01
CA SER A 131 -6.77 10.00 -11.56
C SER A 131 -5.75 10.81 -10.77
N TRP A 132 -4.47 10.74 -11.15
CA TRP A 132 -3.37 11.32 -10.36
C TRP A 132 -3.58 12.77 -9.97
N ASP A 133 -4.10 13.62 -10.86
CA ASP A 133 -4.39 15.02 -10.54
C ASP A 133 -5.27 15.16 -9.29
N LYS A 134 -6.28 14.31 -9.13
CA LYS A 134 -7.17 14.27 -7.95
C LYS A 134 -6.52 13.62 -6.73
N GLU A 135 -5.56 12.72 -6.95
CA GLU A 135 -4.83 12.06 -5.86
C GLU A 135 -3.80 12.99 -5.22
N PHE A 136 -3.23 13.93 -5.98
CA PHE A 136 -2.30 14.94 -5.48
C PHE A 136 -2.96 16.17 -4.87
N GLU A 137 -4.28 16.34 -5.06
CA GLU A 137 -5.08 17.44 -4.47
C GLU A 137 -5.55 17.18 -3.02
N GLN A 138 -5.29 15.98 -2.49
CA GLN A 138 -5.70 15.54 -1.14
C GLN A 138 -4.82 16.08 -0.02
#